data_AF-L8NY74-F1
#
_entry.id   AF-L8NY74-F1
#
_cell.length_a   1.000
_cell.length_b   1.000
_cell.length_c   1.000
_cell.angle_alpha   90.00
_cell.angle_beta   90.00
_cell.angle_gamma   90.00
#
_symmetry.space_group_name_H-M   'P 1'
#
loop_
_entity.id
_entity.type
_entity.pdbx_description
1 polymer ?
#
loop_
_entity_poly.entity_id
_entity_poly.type
_entity_poly.pdbx_seq_one_letter_code
_entity_poly.pdbx_strand_id
1 'polypeptide(L)'
;MWQFQVQEPVVTVTEVGQGELPVGLARLIHINALACDHNRVLDYRTKQLEVRLLASYLHTAGAGGPLRVDHRAFTASSRHIRGFVAESSGLGMLTAAGEALFAWDNTAHPLHSFDALPGSMTGYQNDGIRPDLLFHLPGGRVAGEARGRHRRTKTLLPKRPLAEQKNRLQDLARWSAAHQDHDYFMSWVWIGRSGVAVDIFLPQDKRWDGALDVRWKRQSQGHQWRFPMHERRRRPSEDPFGQMPTDEPEPPLIPPSATDTLRTMLPVPAAARTQPMADPLSRTGRLVQRLYDTAPELDAEFVGNPVRGTWVPADALGPAQHEVLLAVLAKQPPPQAGVRERLARAEGRFDACLDGRLLTVVRSVAEPPPSWQDLEEVLLSPA
;
A
#
# COMPACT_ATOMS: atom_id res chain seq x y z
N MET A 1 1.69 13.73 10.06
CA MET A 1 2.72 13.88 9.01
C MET A 1 4.00 14.34 9.67
N TRP A 2 5.11 13.74 9.27
CA TRP A 2 6.41 13.91 9.87
C TRP A 2 7.42 14.20 8.77
N GLN A 3 8.30 15.19 8.97
CA GLN A 3 9.50 15.37 8.17
C GLN A 3 10.69 14.80 8.93
N PHE A 4 11.58 14.08 8.26
CA PHE A 4 12.80 13.57 8.83
C PHE A 4 14.03 14.13 8.14
N GLN A 5 15.07 14.40 8.90
CA GLN A 5 16.39 14.77 8.41
C GLN A 5 17.41 13.78 8.95
N VAL A 6 18.20 13.23 8.04
CA VAL A 6 19.34 12.38 8.39
C VAL A 6 20.58 13.27 8.39
N GLN A 7 21.13 13.52 9.57
CA GLN A 7 22.41 14.22 9.75
C GLN A 7 23.30 13.30 10.56
N GLU A 8 24.19 12.54 9.91
CA GLU A 8 25.02 11.59 10.63
C GLU A 8 25.70 12.25 11.85
N PRO A 9 25.56 11.67 13.06
CA PRO A 9 25.05 10.32 13.39
C PRO A 9 23.59 10.27 13.88
N VAL A 10 22.76 11.28 13.64
CA VAL A 10 21.41 11.44 14.22
C VAL A 10 20.33 11.60 13.14
N VAL A 11 19.22 10.90 13.34
CA VAL A 11 17.97 11.15 12.61
C VAL A 11 17.08 12.04 13.47
N THR A 12 16.64 13.15 12.90
CA THR A 12 15.67 14.07 13.53
C THR A 12 14.35 13.97 12.79
N VAL A 13 13.25 13.76 13.50
CA VAL A 13 11.91 13.67 12.94
C VAL A 13 11.04 14.72 13.59
N THR A 14 10.37 15.56 12.80
CA THR A 14 9.57 16.68 13.26
C THR A 14 8.15 16.55 12.73
N GLU A 15 7.16 16.69 13.60
CA GLU A 15 5.77 16.78 13.19
C GLU A 15 5.57 18.06 12.39
N VAL A 16 5.03 17.94 11.19
CA VAL A 16 4.75 19.10 10.33
C VAL A 16 3.25 19.35 10.16
N GLY A 17 2.43 18.38 10.55
CA GLY A 17 1.00 18.60 10.76
C GLY A 17 0.17 17.34 10.54
N GLN A 18 -1.15 17.54 10.48
CA GLN A 18 -2.15 16.49 10.42
C GLN A 18 -3.26 16.91 9.45
N GLY A 19 -3.97 15.94 8.88
CA GLY A 19 -5.06 16.18 7.95
C GLY A 19 -5.69 14.89 7.45
N GLU A 20 -6.70 15.05 6.58
CA GLU A 20 -7.44 13.94 5.99
C GLU A 20 -6.82 13.50 4.65
N LEU A 21 -6.46 12.21 4.57
CA LEU A 21 -5.94 11.62 3.35
C LEU A 21 -7.13 11.07 2.55
N PRO A 22 -7.40 11.57 1.33
CA PRO A 22 -8.42 10.97 0.49
C PRO A 22 -7.99 9.56 0.10
N VAL A 23 -8.75 8.57 0.54
CA VAL A 23 -8.50 7.17 0.21
C VAL A 23 -9.81 6.55 -0.23
N GLY A 24 -9.85 6.07 -1.47
CA GLY A 24 -10.93 5.21 -1.93
C GLY A 24 -10.67 3.76 -1.51
N LEU A 25 -11.68 3.08 -0.97
CA LEU A 25 -11.62 1.64 -0.70
C LEU A 25 -11.38 0.86 -2.00
N ALA A 26 -11.98 1.28 -3.12
CA ALA A 26 -11.72 0.71 -4.43
C ALA A 26 -10.25 0.90 -4.83
N ARG A 27 -9.67 2.09 -4.62
CA ARG A 27 -8.23 2.35 -4.90
C ARG A 27 -7.32 1.47 -4.04
N LEU A 28 -7.61 1.35 -2.75
CA LEU A 28 -6.85 0.51 -1.82
C LEU A 28 -6.89 -0.97 -2.23
N ILE A 29 -8.08 -1.49 -2.54
CA ILE A 29 -8.26 -2.87 -3.03
C ILE A 29 -7.53 -3.06 -4.36
N HIS A 30 -7.66 -2.09 -5.26
CA HIS A 30 -7.06 -2.12 -6.58
C HIS A 30 -5.53 -2.27 -6.54
N ILE A 31 -4.86 -1.47 -5.69
CA ILE A 31 -3.41 -1.54 -5.52
C ILE A 31 -2.98 -2.93 -5.03
N ASN A 32 -3.75 -3.56 -4.14
CA ASN A 32 -3.46 -4.91 -3.65
C ASN A 32 -3.75 -6.00 -4.68
N ALA A 33 -4.76 -5.82 -5.53
CA ALA A 33 -5.01 -6.70 -6.65
C ALA A 33 -3.82 -6.72 -7.63
N LEU A 34 -3.10 -5.59 -7.76
CA LEU A 34 -1.89 -5.46 -8.58
C LEU A 34 -0.59 -5.78 -7.85
N ALA A 35 -0.57 -5.72 -6.52
CA ALA A 35 0.59 -6.08 -5.70
C ALA A 35 0.83 -7.60 -5.77
N CYS A 36 1.69 -8.02 -6.69
CA CYS A 36 2.07 -9.41 -6.86
C CYS A 36 3.57 -9.60 -6.94
N ASP A 37 4.03 -10.72 -6.37
CA ASP A 37 5.28 -11.32 -6.76
C ASP A 37 5.18 -11.73 -8.24
N HIS A 38 5.91 -11.01 -9.09
CA HIS A 38 5.85 -11.18 -10.54
C HIS A 38 6.40 -12.54 -11.01
N ASN A 39 6.96 -13.34 -10.08
CA ASN A 39 7.43 -14.69 -10.32
C ASN A 39 6.35 -15.77 -10.08
N ARG A 40 5.16 -15.40 -9.57
CA ARG A 40 4.08 -16.35 -9.27
C ARG A 40 2.98 -16.35 -10.33
N VAL A 41 2.25 -17.46 -10.40
CA VAL A 41 1.06 -17.59 -11.25
C VAL A 41 -0.04 -16.69 -10.68
N LEU A 42 -0.39 -15.67 -11.45
CA LEU A 42 -1.53 -14.81 -11.15
C LEU A 42 -2.82 -15.46 -11.67
N ASP A 43 -3.76 -15.68 -10.77
CA ASP A 43 -5.07 -16.28 -11.06
C ASP A 43 -6.19 -15.34 -10.59
N TYR A 44 -7.18 -15.12 -11.47
CA TYR A 44 -8.27 -14.20 -11.18
C TYR A 44 -9.07 -14.61 -9.94
N ARG A 45 -9.34 -15.91 -9.74
CA ARG A 45 -10.13 -16.37 -8.58
C ARG A 45 -9.38 -16.16 -7.28
N THR A 46 -8.08 -16.40 -7.27
CA THR A 46 -7.24 -16.10 -6.10
C THR A 46 -7.30 -14.61 -5.75
N LYS A 47 -7.17 -13.73 -6.75
CA LYS A 47 -7.29 -12.28 -6.52
C LYS A 47 -8.65 -11.85 -6.05
N GLN A 48 -9.70 -12.42 -6.60
CA GLN A 48 -11.05 -12.19 -6.14
C GLN A 48 -11.24 -12.60 -4.67
N LEU A 49 -10.66 -13.72 -4.21
CA LEU A 49 -10.70 -14.15 -2.80
C LEU A 49 -9.95 -13.19 -1.88
N GLU A 50 -8.76 -12.74 -2.28
CA GLU A 50 -7.98 -11.73 -1.54
C GLU A 50 -8.76 -10.42 -1.40
N VAL A 51 -9.36 -9.95 -2.49
CA VAL A 51 -10.20 -8.76 -2.54
C VAL A 51 -11.42 -8.91 -1.62
N ARG A 52 -12.13 -10.04 -1.72
CA ARG A 52 -13.29 -10.36 -0.86
C ARG A 52 -12.91 -10.35 0.61
N LEU A 53 -11.79 -10.98 0.98
CA LEU A 53 -11.30 -11.01 2.35
C LEU A 53 -10.99 -9.60 2.85
N LEU A 54 -10.23 -8.82 2.10
CA LEU A 54 -9.84 -7.45 2.46
C LEU A 54 -11.08 -6.53 2.64
N ALA A 55 -12.00 -6.57 1.69
CA ALA A 55 -13.23 -5.80 1.71
C ALA A 55 -14.21 -6.23 2.82
N SER A 56 -14.09 -7.45 3.34
CA SER A 56 -14.92 -7.89 4.47
C SER A 56 -14.49 -7.25 5.79
N TYR A 57 -13.21 -6.87 5.93
CA TYR A 57 -12.71 -6.18 7.13
C TYR A 57 -12.78 -4.66 7.01
N LEU A 58 -12.53 -4.12 5.83
CA LEU A 58 -12.45 -2.68 5.58
C LEU A 58 -13.77 -2.14 5.04
N HIS A 59 -14.22 -1.04 5.59
CA HIS A 59 -15.44 -0.37 5.11
C HIS A 59 -15.30 1.14 5.25
N THR A 60 -16.09 1.89 4.48
CA THR A 60 -16.20 3.35 4.61
C THR A 60 -17.60 3.68 5.09
N ALA A 61 -17.73 4.61 6.02
CA ALA A 61 -19.04 5.12 6.44
C ALA A 61 -19.58 6.07 5.37
N GLY A 62 -20.14 5.53 4.29
CA GLY A 62 -20.51 6.28 3.07
C GLY A 62 -19.31 6.56 2.15
N ALA A 63 -19.54 7.12 0.96
CA ALA A 63 -18.41 7.53 0.10
C ALA A 63 -17.72 8.78 0.65
N GLY A 64 -16.40 8.80 0.56
CA GLY A 64 -15.56 9.86 1.14
C GLY A 64 -15.45 9.83 2.67
N GLY A 65 -16.18 8.95 3.35
CA GLY A 65 -16.07 8.74 4.79
C GLY A 65 -14.71 8.14 5.19
N PRO A 66 -14.27 8.33 6.44
CA PRO A 66 -13.00 7.77 6.91
C PRO A 66 -13.04 6.24 6.83
N LEU A 67 -11.91 5.65 6.43
CA LEU A 67 -11.74 4.21 6.40
C LEU A 67 -11.86 3.63 7.82
N ARG A 68 -12.74 2.64 7.96
CA ARG A 68 -13.00 1.90 9.18
C ARG A 68 -12.65 0.43 8.99
N VAL A 69 -12.55 -0.25 10.11
CA VAL A 69 -12.33 -1.69 10.19
C VAL A 69 -13.40 -2.29 11.09
N ASP A 70 -13.92 -3.47 10.75
CA ASP A 70 -14.62 -4.29 11.75
C ASP A 70 -13.59 -4.77 12.78
N HIS A 71 -13.36 -3.94 13.79
CA HIS A 71 -12.34 -4.17 14.80
C HIS A 71 -12.61 -5.44 15.62
N ARG A 72 -13.89 -5.78 15.84
CA ARG A 72 -14.24 -6.98 16.61
C ARG A 72 -13.85 -8.22 15.83
N ALA A 73 -14.24 -8.31 14.57
CA ALA A 73 -13.87 -9.43 13.72
C ALA A 73 -12.35 -9.47 13.49
N PHE A 74 -11.73 -8.31 13.23
CA PHE A 74 -10.29 -8.18 13.01
C PHE A 74 -9.48 -8.72 14.20
N THR A 75 -9.83 -8.32 15.43
CA THR A 75 -9.13 -8.80 16.64
C THR A 75 -9.33 -10.29 16.90
N ALA A 76 -10.53 -10.83 16.60
CA ALA A 76 -10.82 -12.26 16.73
C ALA A 76 -10.14 -13.14 15.66
N SER A 77 -9.63 -12.54 14.59
CA SER A 77 -9.05 -13.26 13.45
C SER A 77 -7.66 -13.82 13.75
N SER A 78 -7.20 -14.76 12.91
CA SER A 78 -5.84 -15.29 13.03
C SER A 78 -4.78 -14.20 12.79
N ARG A 79 -3.56 -14.44 13.30
CA ARG A 79 -2.42 -13.53 13.08
C ARG A 79 -2.17 -13.31 11.58
N HIS A 80 -2.31 -14.35 10.77
CA HIS A 80 -2.08 -14.29 9.32
C HIS A 80 -3.08 -13.38 8.61
N ILE A 81 -4.38 -13.46 8.93
CA ILE A 81 -5.39 -12.60 8.33
C ILE A 81 -5.19 -11.15 8.75
N ARG A 82 -4.90 -10.91 10.05
CA ARG A 82 -4.58 -9.56 10.52
C ARG A 82 -3.34 -8.98 9.83
N GLY A 83 -2.31 -9.79 9.65
CA GLY A 83 -1.09 -9.41 8.92
C GLY A 83 -1.41 -9.03 7.48
N PHE A 84 -2.11 -9.91 6.75
CA PHE A 84 -2.53 -9.67 5.37
C PHE A 84 -3.32 -8.37 5.22
N VAL A 85 -4.36 -8.16 6.03
CA VAL A 85 -5.20 -6.94 5.96
C VAL A 85 -4.38 -5.70 6.32
N ALA A 86 -3.53 -5.77 7.34
CA ALA A 86 -2.70 -4.64 7.75
C ALA A 86 -1.65 -4.27 6.69
N GLU A 87 -0.93 -5.25 6.14
CA GLU A 87 0.08 -5.05 5.10
C GLU A 87 -0.56 -4.53 3.80
N SER A 88 -1.68 -5.11 3.40
CA SER A 88 -2.47 -4.66 2.25
C SER A 88 -2.95 -3.21 2.41
N SER A 89 -3.40 -2.86 3.62
CA SER A 89 -3.78 -1.47 3.93
C SER A 89 -2.55 -0.54 3.91
N GLY A 90 -1.40 -1.01 4.41
CA GLY A 90 -0.11 -0.32 4.36
C GLY A 90 0.24 0.11 2.95
N LEU A 91 0.23 -0.84 2.02
CA LEU A 91 0.61 -0.60 0.63
C LEU A 91 -0.38 0.34 -0.06
N GLY A 92 -1.69 0.15 0.15
CA GLY A 92 -2.70 1.06 -0.40
C GLY A 92 -2.54 2.50 0.11
N MET A 93 -2.23 2.68 1.40
CA MET A 93 -2.00 3.99 2.01
C MET A 93 -0.70 4.63 1.52
N LEU A 94 0.34 3.84 1.22
CA LEU A 94 1.59 4.34 0.64
C LEU A 94 1.34 4.98 -0.73
N THR A 95 0.59 4.30 -1.60
CA THR A 95 0.26 4.83 -2.93
C THR A 95 -0.66 6.04 -2.84
N ALA A 96 -1.69 6.01 -1.97
CA ALA A 96 -2.57 7.17 -1.75
C ALA A 96 -1.79 8.38 -1.22
N ALA A 97 -0.81 8.16 -0.34
CA ALA A 97 0.13 9.19 0.08
C ALA A 97 0.97 9.71 -1.10
N GLY A 98 1.44 8.82 -1.98
CA GLY A 98 2.18 9.20 -3.18
C GLY A 98 1.39 10.13 -4.10
N GLU A 99 0.13 9.78 -4.38
CA GLU A 99 -0.79 10.61 -5.18
C GLU A 99 -1.07 11.96 -4.50
N ALA A 100 -1.43 11.93 -3.22
CA ALA A 100 -1.88 13.12 -2.51
C ALA A 100 -0.74 14.09 -2.17
N LEU A 101 0.50 13.61 -2.03
CA LEU A 101 1.64 14.40 -1.57
C LEU A 101 2.62 14.74 -2.67
N PHE A 102 2.76 13.88 -3.69
CA PHE A 102 3.70 14.11 -4.80
C PHE A 102 2.99 14.45 -6.11
N ALA A 103 1.66 14.54 -6.12
CA ALA A 103 0.86 14.59 -7.34
C ALA A 103 1.27 13.47 -8.31
N TRP A 104 1.64 12.30 -7.76
CA TRP A 104 2.03 11.16 -8.58
C TRP A 104 0.81 10.71 -9.39
N ASP A 105 1.01 10.66 -10.71
CA ASP A 105 0.01 10.26 -11.68
C ASP A 105 0.49 8.95 -12.33
N ASN A 106 -0.30 7.90 -12.17
CA ASN A 106 -0.02 6.58 -12.72
C ASN A 106 -0.02 6.55 -14.26
N THR A 107 -0.64 7.53 -14.92
CA THR A 107 -0.67 7.63 -16.38
C THR A 107 0.62 8.23 -16.93
N ALA A 108 1.20 9.21 -16.21
CA ALA A 108 2.42 9.90 -16.62
C ALA A 108 3.67 9.22 -16.07
N HIS A 109 3.55 8.52 -14.94
CA HIS A 109 4.70 8.07 -14.18
C HIS A 109 4.58 6.62 -13.68
N PRO A 110 5.53 5.74 -14.07
CA PRO A 110 5.53 4.36 -13.62
C PRO A 110 5.63 4.20 -12.10
N LEU A 111 5.03 3.13 -11.60
CA LEU A 111 5.23 2.60 -10.25
C LEU A 111 5.78 1.18 -10.37
N HIS A 112 6.87 0.90 -9.67
CA HIS A 112 7.46 -0.44 -9.64
C HIS A 112 7.48 -1.01 -8.23
N SER A 113 7.22 -2.30 -8.11
CA SER A 113 7.57 -3.04 -6.89
C SER A 113 9.07 -3.34 -6.91
N PHE A 114 9.74 -3.18 -5.77
CA PHE A 114 11.14 -3.54 -5.62
C PHE A 114 11.40 -5.04 -5.83
N ASP A 115 10.40 -5.88 -5.59
CA ASP A 115 10.47 -7.33 -5.84
C ASP A 115 10.43 -7.69 -7.33
N ALA A 116 10.12 -6.72 -8.19
CA ALA A 116 9.93 -6.92 -9.61
C ALA A 116 10.50 -5.80 -10.47
N LEU A 117 11.63 -5.22 -10.05
CA LEU A 117 12.29 -4.17 -10.80
C LEU A 117 12.76 -4.66 -12.19
N PRO A 118 12.79 -3.75 -13.18
CA PRO A 118 13.41 -4.03 -14.47
C PRO A 118 14.85 -4.49 -14.37
N GLY A 119 15.23 -5.40 -15.26
CA GLY A 119 16.63 -5.83 -15.40
C GLY A 119 17.57 -4.66 -15.74
N SER A 120 17.03 -3.56 -16.30
CA SER A 120 17.74 -2.31 -16.52
C SER A 120 17.98 -1.49 -15.25
N MET A 121 17.35 -1.83 -14.13
CA MET A 121 17.49 -1.18 -12.82
C MET A 121 18.40 -1.98 -11.87
N THR A 122 19.58 -2.37 -12.36
CA THR A 122 20.56 -3.15 -11.59
C THR A 122 21.09 -2.42 -10.35
N GLY A 123 21.00 -1.09 -10.32
CA GLY A 123 21.47 -0.25 -9.20
C GLY A 123 20.77 -0.51 -7.85
N TYR A 124 19.63 -1.21 -7.84
CA TYR A 124 18.90 -1.56 -6.62
C TYR A 124 19.03 -3.05 -6.22
N GLN A 125 19.91 -3.81 -6.87
CA GLN A 125 20.04 -5.25 -6.66
C GLN A 125 20.76 -5.64 -5.36
N ASN A 126 21.26 -4.67 -4.59
CA ASN A 126 22.04 -4.92 -3.38
C ASN A 126 21.28 -5.78 -2.34
N ASP A 127 22.03 -6.62 -1.64
CA ASP A 127 21.55 -7.40 -0.50
C ASP A 127 21.39 -6.48 0.71
N GLY A 128 20.18 -6.43 1.27
CA GLY A 128 19.86 -5.56 2.38
C GLY A 128 18.38 -5.23 2.49
N ILE A 129 18.07 -4.15 3.21
CA ILE A 129 16.72 -3.60 3.31
C ILE A 129 16.25 -3.18 1.93
N ARG A 130 15.08 -3.65 1.51
CA ARG A 130 14.41 -3.21 0.30
C ARG A 130 13.15 -2.44 0.68
N PRO A 131 12.98 -1.21 0.15
CA PRO A 131 11.68 -0.54 0.15
C PRO A 131 10.65 -1.35 -0.62
N ASP A 132 9.36 -1.03 -0.49
CA ASP A 132 8.30 -1.82 -1.13
C ASP A 132 8.05 -1.35 -2.58
N LEU A 133 7.98 -0.04 -2.81
CA LEU A 133 7.65 0.58 -4.09
C LEU A 133 8.68 1.62 -4.54
N LEU A 134 8.84 1.80 -5.85
CA LEU A 134 9.63 2.85 -6.48
C LEU A 134 8.70 3.72 -7.32
N PHE A 135 8.49 4.96 -6.86
CA PHE A 135 7.69 5.98 -7.53
C PHE A 135 8.57 6.74 -8.51
N HIS A 136 8.13 6.88 -9.75
CA HIS A 136 8.73 7.81 -10.70
C HIS A 136 8.02 9.15 -10.54
N LEU A 137 8.75 10.23 -10.32
CA LEU A 137 8.19 11.59 -10.25
C LEU A 137 8.93 12.48 -11.26
N PRO A 138 8.36 13.64 -11.65
CA PRO A 138 9.05 14.58 -12.53
C PRO A 138 10.43 15.00 -12.00
N GLY A 139 10.56 15.13 -10.68
CA GLY A 139 11.78 15.53 -9.99
C GLY A 139 12.75 14.39 -9.67
N GLY A 140 12.49 13.16 -10.13
CA GLY A 140 13.32 11.99 -9.85
C GLY A 140 12.54 10.83 -9.24
N ARG A 141 13.25 9.74 -8.95
CA ARG A 141 12.65 8.54 -8.36
C ARG A 141 12.66 8.65 -6.85
N VAL A 142 11.61 8.13 -6.21
CA VAL A 142 11.48 8.10 -4.76
C VAL A 142 11.06 6.70 -4.32
N ALA A 143 11.78 6.14 -3.36
CA ALA A 143 11.42 4.86 -2.77
C ALA A 143 10.33 5.03 -1.70
N GLY A 144 9.36 4.15 -1.70
CA GLY A 144 8.26 4.12 -0.74
C GLY A 144 8.30 2.86 0.10
N GLU A 145 8.18 3.04 1.40
CA GLU A 145 8.08 1.98 2.39
C GLU A 145 6.69 1.97 3.03
N ALA A 146 6.02 0.82 3.02
CA ALA A 146 4.70 0.62 3.59
C ALA A 146 4.77 -0.32 4.80
N ARG A 147 4.21 0.11 5.93
CA ARG A 147 4.01 -0.78 7.08
C ARG A 147 2.60 -0.67 7.61
N GLY A 148 1.98 -1.81 7.90
CA GLY A 148 0.68 -1.90 8.57
C GLY A 148 0.81 -2.51 9.95
N ARG A 149 0.16 -1.89 10.94
CA ARG A 149 0.15 -2.38 12.32
C ARG A 149 -1.24 -2.33 12.92
N HIS A 150 -1.58 -3.41 13.62
CA HIS A 150 -2.73 -3.43 14.51
C HIS A 150 -2.38 -2.70 15.81
N ARG A 151 -3.32 -1.89 16.31
CA ARG A 151 -3.16 -1.16 17.57
C ARG A 151 -4.34 -1.39 18.51
N ARG A 152 -4.04 -1.99 19.67
CA ARG A 152 -5.04 -2.27 20.73
C ARG A 152 -5.34 -1.06 21.62
N THR A 153 -4.48 -0.03 21.60
CA THR A 153 -4.61 1.16 22.44
C THR A 153 -5.84 1.99 22.04
N LYS A 154 -6.42 2.72 23.01
CA LYS A 154 -7.58 3.61 22.78
C LYS A 154 -7.29 4.73 21.77
N THR A 155 -6.08 5.27 21.77
CA THR A 155 -5.66 6.23 20.75
C THR A 155 -5.04 5.49 19.58
N LEU A 156 -5.31 5.97 18.36
CA LEU A 156 -4.86 5.32 17.13
C LEU A 156 -3.45 5.76 16.72
N LEU A 157 -3.12 7.05 16.86
CA LEU A 157 -1.77 7.59 16.65
C LEU A 157 -0.94 7.56 17.95
N PRO A 158 0.32 7.09 17.90
CA PRO A 158 1.13 6.98 19.10
C PRO A 158 1.58 8.37 19.57
N LYS A 159 1.62 8.58 20.88
CA LYS A 159 2.12 9.86 21.46
C LYS A 159 3.65 9.99 21.38
N ARG A 160 4.34 8.88 21.17
CA ARG A 160 5.80 8.77 21.09
C ARG A 160 6.16 7.77 19.99
N PRO A 161 7.29 7.96 19.29
CA PRO A 161 7.71 7.05 18.24
C PRO A 161 7.96 5.67 18.81
N LEU A 162 7.39 4.64 18.18
CA LEU A 162 7.68 3.27 18.56
C LEU A 162 9.09 2.86 18.14
N ALA A 163 9.69 1.91 18.86
CA ALA A 163 11.00 1.37 18.51
C ALA A 163 11.01 0.83 17.07
N GLU A 164 9.95 0.15 16.63
CA GLU A 164 9.86 -0.37 15.26
C GLU A 164 9.87 0.74 14.19
N GLN A 165 9.19 1.87 14.43
CA GLN A 165 9.21 3.02 13.52
C GLN A 165 10.62 3.60 13.40
N LYS A 166 11.33 3.73 14.53
CA LYS A 166 12.71 4.23 14.56
C LYS A 166 13.65 3.28 13.84
N ASN A 167 13.58 1.99 14.16
CA ASN A 167 14.43 0.97 13.56
C ASN A 167 14.22 0.92 12.04
N ARG A 168 12.97 1.01 11.58
CA ARG A 168 12.71 1.00 10.14
C ARG A 168 13.20 2.28 9.45
N LEU A 169 13.07 3.45 10.07
CA LEU A 169 13.65 4.68 9.54
C LEU A 169 15.18 4.63 9.49
N GLN A 170 15.85 4.02 10.48
CA GLN A 170 17.29 3.80 10.46
C GLN A 170 17.70 2.86 9.32
N ASP A 171 16.95 1.78 9.13
CA ASP A 171 17.16 0.81 8.07
C ASP A 171 17.06 1.46 6.69
N LEU A 172 16.03 2.29 6.46
CA LEU A 172 15.88 3.05 5.23
C LEU A 172 16.96 4.11 5.06
N ALA A 173 17.41 4.77 6.13
CA ALA A 173 18.51 5.73 6.06
C ALA A 173 19.82 5.06 5.61
N ARG A 174 20.10 3.85 6.11
CA ARG A 174 21.27 3.05 5.66
C ARG A 174 21.14 2.61 4.21
N TRP A 175 19.93 2.18 3.81
CA TRP A 175 19.66 1.85 2.42
C TRP A 175 19.88 3.07 1.52
N SER A 176 19.35 4.23 1.88
CA SER A 176 19.51 5.50 1.15
C SER A 176 20.98 5.86 0.97
N ALA A 177 21.77 5.85 2.05
CA ALA A 177 23.22 6.12 2.00
C ALA A 177 23.96 5.14 1.06
N ALA A 178 23.58 3.84 1.09
CA ALA A 178 24.15 2.83 0.19
C ALA A 178 23.75 3.02 -1.29
N HIS A 179 22.76 3.86 -1.58
CA HIS A 179 22.23 4.13 -2.92
C HIS A 179 22.38 5.62 -3.31
N GLN A 180 23.49 6.26 -2.93
CA GLN A 180 23.79 7.67 -3.26
C GLN A 180 22.76 8.65 -2.69
N ASP A 181 22.45 8.49 -1.41
CA ASP A 181 21.43 9.27 -0.70
C ASP A 181 20.06 9.23 -1.40
N HIS A 182 19.70 8.05 -1.92
CA HIS A 182 18.44 7.88 -2.64
C HIS A 182 17.26 8.23 -1.75
N ASP A 183 16.36 9.02 -2.31
CA ASP A 183 15.25 9.54 -1.55
C ASP A 183 14.20 8.50 -1.26
N TYR A 184 13.61 8.63 -0.07
CA TYR A 184 12.60 7.70 0.38
C TYR A 184 11.57 8.37 1.27
N PHE A 185 10.39 7.78 1.33
CA PHE A 185 9.36 8.10 2.30
C PHE A 185 8.74 6.82 2.85
N MET A 186 8.10 6.94 4.00
CA MET A 186 7.47 5.80 4.68
C MET A 186 6.05 6.13 5.10
N SER A 187 5.12 5.21 4.82
CA SER A 187 3.80 5.19 5.41
C SER A 187 3.75 4.14 6.53
N TRP A 188 3.17 4.51 7.67
CA TRP A 188 2.99 3.62 8.80
C TRP A 188 1.53 3.64 9.25
N VAL A 189 0.79 2.63 8.81
CA VAL A 189 -0.65 2.49 8.99
C VAL A 189 -0.98 1.87 10.34
N TRP A 190 -1.96 2.45 11.00
CA TRP A 190 -2.52 2.02 12.27
C TRP A 190 -3.97 1.59 12.05
N ILE A 191 -4.26 0.33 12.32
CA ILE A 191 -5.62 -0.23 12.35
C ILE A 191 -6.02 -0.42 13.81
N GLY A 192 -7.11 0.20 14.24
CA GLY A 192 -7.58 0.10 15.62
C GLY A 192 -9.07 0.40 15.74
N ARG A 193 -9.57 0.41 16.99
CA ARG A 193 -11.01 0.52 17.27
C ARG A 193 -11.64 1.80 16.72
N SER A 194 -10.89 2.89 16.66
CA SER A 194 -11.37 4.17 16.12
C SER A 194 -11.25 4.29 14.60
N GLY A 195 -10.79 3.26 13.89
CA GLY A 195 -10.65 3.24 12.44
C GLY A 195 -9.20 3.07 11.98
N VAL A 196 -8.88 3.69 10.85
CA VAL A 196 -7.54 3.63 10.24
C VAL A 196 -6.90 5.02 10.25
N ALA A 197 -5.62 5.09 10.59
CA ALA A 197 -4.80 6.29 10.49
C ALA A 197 -3.42 5.95 9.96
N VAL A 198 -2.67 6.94 9.50
CA VAL A 198 -1.34 6.75 8.93
C VAL A 198 -0.38 7.84 9.39
N ASP A 199 0.78 7.42 9.89
CA ASP A 199 1.93 8.31 10.01
C ASP A 199 2.69 8.29 8.69
N ILE A 200 2.86 9.46 8.06
CA ILE A 200 3.66 9.61 6.84
C ILE A 200 4.95 10.32 7.22
N PHE A 201 6.08 9.71 6.91
CA PHE A 201 7.44 10.22 7.13
C PHE A 201 8.07 10.60 5.80
N LEU A 202 8.39 11.87 5.63
CA LEU A 202 8.94 12.45 4.40
C LEU A 202 10.33 13.02 4.66
N PRO A 203 11.25 13.02 3.69
CA PRO A 203 12.54 13.64 3.87
C PRO A 203 12.37 15.17 3.96
N GLN A 204 13.14 15.82 4.83
CA GLN A 204 13.20 17.27 4.96
C GLN A 204 14.05 17.81 3.80
N ASP A 205 13.43 17.93 2.63
CA ASP A 205 14.05 18.48 1.43
C ASP A 205 13.14 19.55 0.81
N LYS A 206 13.75 20.69 0.46
CA LYS A 206 13.08 21.85 -0.13
C LYS A 206 12.34 21.51 -1.43
N ARG A 207 12.78 20.48 -2.17
CA ARG A 207 12.08 20.07 -3.40
C ARG A 207 10.66 19.57 -3.16
N TRP A 208 10.35 19.09 -1.95
CA TRP A 208 9.02 18.58 -1.60
C TRP A 208 8.15 19.58 -0.85
N ASP A 209 8.76 20.63 -0.30
CA ASP A 209 8.04 21.64 0.48
C ASP A 209 6.95 22.37 -0.33
N GLY A 210 7.11 22.43 -1.67
CA GLY A 210 6.12 22.96 -2.61
C GLY A 210 5.06 21.95 -3.07
N ALA A 211 5.32 20.65 -2.97
CA ALA A 211 4.37 19.57 -3.31
C ALA A 211 3.41 19.26 -2.14
N LEU A 212 3.86 19.55 -0.92
CA LEU A 212 3.05 19.43 0.29
C LEU A 212 1.97 20.52 0.35
N ASP A 213 0.75 20.15 -0.02
CA ASP A 213 -0.45 21.00 0.12
C ASP A 213 -0.50 21.64 1.51
N VAL A 214 -0.61 22.97 1.52
CA VAL A 214 -0.59 23.83 2.71
C VAL A 214 -1.58 23.36 3.79
N ARG A 215 -2.67 22.67 3.42
CA ARG A 215 -3.62 22.11 4.39
C ARG A 215 -2.98 21.16 5.40
N TRP A 216 -1.95 20.41 4.98
CA TRP A 216 -1.29 19.43 5.84
C TRP A 216 -0.38 20.06 6.88
N LYS A 217 0.00 21.33 6.67
CA LYS A 217 0.84 22.11 7.59
C LYS A 217 0.04 22.82 8.69
N ARG A 218 -1.31 22.73 8.69
CA ARG A 218 -2.18 23.58 9.55
C ARG A 218 -2.32 23.15 11.01
N GLN A 219 -1.81 21.99 11.41
CA GLN A 219 -2.06 21.44 12.75
C GLN A 219 -0.85 20.67 13.29
N SER A 220 0.33 21.30 13.30
CA SER A 220 1.49 20.72 13.98
C SER A 220 1.54 21.15 15.43
N GLN A 221 1.78 20.19 16.34
CA GLN A 221 2.18 20.49 17.72
C GLN A 221 3.71 20.66 17.84
N GLY A 222 4.45 20.55 16.74
CA GLY A 222 5.90 20.74 16.68
C GLY A 222 6.69 19.64 17.38
N HIS A 223 6.08 18.47 17.61
CA HIS A 223 6.78 17.36 18.26
C HIS A 223 8.02 16.98 17.48
N GLN A 224 9.15 16.89 18.17
CA GLN A 224 10.41 16.51 17.57
C GLN A 224 11.00 15.31 18.29
N TRP A 225 11.52 14.37 17.52
CA TRP A 225 12.18 13.17 17.98
C TRP A 225 13.58 13.11 17.40
N ARG A 226 14.55 12.69 18.22
CA ARG A 226 15.94 12.49 17.80
C ARG A 226 16.39 11.11 18.23
N PHE A 227 17.01 10.37 17.33
CA PHE A 227 17.57 9.05 17.62
C PHE A 227 18.83 8.81 16.78
N PRO A 228 19.80 8.02 17.26
CA PRO A 228 21.01 7.78 16.50
C PRO A 228 20.72 6.94 15.25
N MET A 229 21.46 7.17 14.15
CA MET A 229 21.40 6.34 12.93
C MET A 229 22.04 4.96 13.15
N HIS A 230 23.05 4.91 14.02
CA HIS A 230 23.68 3.69 14.50
C HIS A 230 23.36 3.50 15.97
N GLU A 231 22.57 2.49 16.30
CA GLU A 231 22.58 2.00 17.68
C GLU A 231 23.93 1.34 17.95
N ARG A 232 24.71 1.89 18.89
CA ARG A 232 25.78 1.12 19.51
C ARG A 232 25.11 -0.09 20.14
N ARG A 233 25.29 -1.30 19.57
CA ARG A 233 24.90 -2.55 20.22
C ARG A 233 25.55 -2.58 21.60
N ARG A 234 24.82 -2.21 22.65
CA ARG A 234 25.17 -2.60 24.01
C ARG A 234 24.94 -4.10 24.06
N ARG A 235 26.02 -4.88 24.19
CA ARG A 235 25.91 -6.27 24.65
C ARG A 235 25.13 -6.22 25.97
N PRO A 236 24.04 -7.00 26.14
CA PRO A 236 23.47 -7.18 27.46
C PRO A 236 24.56 -7.76 28.37
N SER A 237 24.74 -7.18 29.56
CA SER A 237 25.51 -7.82 30.62
C SER A 237 24.82 -9.13 30.96
N GLU A 238 25.55 -10.24 30.93
CA GLU A 238 25.09 -11.51 31.49
C GLU A 238 24.97 -11.33 33.00
N ASP A 239 23.75 -11.07 33.48
CA ASP A 239 23.42 -11.17 34.89
C ASP A 239 22.44 -12.35 35.03
N PRO A 240 22.90 -13.50 35.56
CA PRO A 240 22.02 -14.63 35.84
C PRO A 240 21.27 -14.31 37.13
N PHE A 241 19.94 -14.35 37.08
CA PHE A 241 18.99 -14.14 38.17
C PHE A 241 18.62 -12.69 38.52
N GLY A 242 17.40 -12.28 38.17
CA GLY A 242 16.76 -11.15 38.86
C GLY A 242 15.57 -10.48 38.18
N GLN A 243 14.37 -11.02 38.45
CA GLN A 243 13.06 -10.34 38.45
C GLN A 243 12.39 -10.01 37.10
N MET A 244 11.25 -10.66 36.90
CA MET A 244 10.20 -10.32 35.93
C MET A 244 9.46 -9.03 36.34
N PRO A 245 9.37 -8.02 35.47
CA PRO A 245 8.23 -7.11 35.45
C PRO A 245 7.24 -7.59 34.38
N THR A 246 6.03 -7.96 34.81
CA THR A 246 4.85 -8.13 33.96
C THR A 246 4.46 -6.77 33.36
N ASP A 247 4.96 -6.51 32.15
CA ASP A 247 4.39 -5.60 31.15
C ASP A 247 5.17 -5.82 29.85
N GLU A 248 4.89 -6.91 29.15
CA GLU A 248 5.49 -7.18 27.84
C GLU A 248 4.77 -6.42 26.73
N PRO A 249 5.44 -5.50 26.02
CA PRO A 249 5.05 -5.19 24.65
C PRO A 249 5.26 -6.44 23.77
N GLU A 250 4.24 -6.78 22.99
CA GLU A 250 4.21 -7.88 22.02
C GLU A 250 5.50 -7.85 21.17
N PRO A 251 6.29 -8.95 21.09
CA PRO A 251 7.59 -8.93 20.42
C PRO A 251 7.43 -8.67 18.92
N PRO A 252 8.39 -7.96 18.29
CA PRO A 252 8.33 -7.67 16.87
C PRO A 252 8.29 -8.96 16.06
N LEU A 253 7.47 -8.94 15.01
CA LEU A 253 7.61 -9.87 13.89
C LEU A 253 9.04 -9.73 13.36
N ILE A 254 9.88 -10.74 13.58
CA ILE A 254 10.77 -11.16 12.50
C ILE A 254 9.81 -11.54 11.38
N PRO A 255 9.76 -10.80 10.27
CA PRO A 255 8.91 -11.23 9.18
C PRO A 255 9.41 -12.63 8.79
N PRO A 256 8.53 -13.62 8.53
CA PRO A 256 8.85 -14.40 7.37
C PRO A 256 8.94 -13.36 6.26
N SER A 257 10.13 -13.14 5.72
CA SER A 257 10.20 -12.87 4.28
C SER A 257 9.18 -13.80 3.62
N ALA A 258 8.56 -13.41 2.53
CA ALA A 258 7.80 -14.34 1.72
C ALA A 258 8.73 -15.40 1.08
N THR A 259 9.53 -16.12 1.87
CA THR A 259 10.43 -17.23 1.60
C THR A 259 10.89 -17.79 2.95
N ASP A 260 10.04 -18.59 3.58
CA ASP A 260 10.54 -19.77 4.30
C ASP A 260 9.69 -20.97 3.89
N THR A 261 9.85 -21.35 2.61
CA THR A 261 9.54 -22.70 2.15
C THR A 261 10.88 -23.42 2.02
N LEU A 262 11.12 -24.34 2.95
CA LEU A 262 12.09 -25.44 2.92
C LEU A 262 12.75 -25.61 1.55
N ARG A 263 13.98 -25.10 1.40
CA ARG A 263 14.91 -25.50 0.34
C ARG A 263 15.33 -26.93 0.61
N THR A 264 14.56 -27.90 0.12
CA THR A 264 15.14 -29.20 -0.20
C THR A 264 16.05 -28.98 -1.40
N MET A 265 17.36 -29.02 -1.18
CA MET A 265 18.36 -28.93 -2.25
C MET A 265 18.24 -30.14 -3.16
N LEU A 266 17.53 -29.98 -4.28
CA LEU A 266 17.71 -30.81 -5.46
C LEU A 266 18.40 -29.95 -6.52
N PRO A 267 19.57 -30.35 -7.03
CA PRO A 267 20.32 -29.57 -8.00
C PRO A 267 19.57 -29.55 -9.33
N VAL A 268 19.07 -28.38 -9.74
CA VAL A 268 18.57 -28.14 -11.09
C VAL A 268 19.78 -27.96 -12.01
N PRO A 269 19.88 -28.69 -13.14
CA PRO A 269 21.05 -28.65 -14.01
C PRO A 269 21.26 -27.26 -14.63
N ALA A 270 22.52 -26.87 -14.76
CA ALA A 270 23.03 -25.55 -15.13
C ALA A 270 22.69 -25.05 -16.57
N ALA A 271 21.72 -25.66 -17.25
CA ALA A 271 21.43 -25.42 -18.67
C ALA A 271 20.26 -24.46 -18.96
N ALA A 272 19.64 -23.83 -17.94
CA ALA A 272 18.48 -22.94 -18.12
C ALA A 272 18.78 -21.44 -17.90
N ARG A 273 20.03 -20.98 -18.10
CA ARG A 273 20.47 -19.61 -17.79
C ARG A 273 20.46 -18.62 -18.96
N THR A 274 19.76 -18.91 -20.05
CA THR A 274 19.68 -18.02 -21.21
C THR A 274 18.27 -18.00 -21.78
N GLN A 275 17.33 -17.48 -21.00
CA GLN A 275 16.14 -16.84 -21.59
C GLN A 275 16.30 -15.33 -21.42
N PRO A 276 16.07 -14.53 -22.48
CA PRO A 276 16.07 -13.08 -22.36
C PRO A 276 15.05 -12.68 -21.30
N MET A 277 15.51 -12.00 -20.23
CA MET A 277 14.61 -11.44 -19.23
C MET A 277 13.69 -10.44 -19.92
N ALA A 278 12.45 -10.83 -20.16
CA ALA A 278 11.45 -9.91 -20.65
C ALA A 278 11.31 -8.71 -19.71
N ASP A 279 11.20 -7.52 -20.31
CA ASP A 279 10.97 -6.23 -19.66
C ASP A 279 9.78 -6.27 -18.68
N PRO A 280 9.82 -5.64 -17.49
CA PRO A 280 8.72 -5.71 -16.54
C PRO A 280 7.45 -5.01 -16.95
N LEU A 281 7.48 -3.96 -17.76
CA LEU A 281 6.24 -3.41 -18.31
C LEU A 281 5.56 -4.49 -19.18
N SER A 282 6.36 -5.23 -19.95
CA SER A 282 5.92 -6.43 -20.66
C SER A 282 5.49 -7.58 -19.74
N ARG A 283 5.97 -7.67 -18.50
CA ARG A 283 5.50 -8.64 -17.48
C ARG A 283 4.18 -8.23 -16.86
N THR A 284 4.03 -6.97 -16.44
CA THR A 284 2.77 -6.41 -15.92
C THR A 284 1.68 -6.51 -16.97
N GLY A 285 1.99 -6.20 -18.23
CA GLY A 285 1.06 -6.40 -19.35
C GLY A 285 0.61 -7.86 -19.51
N ARG A 286 1.54 -8.83 -19.40
CA ARG A 286 1.20 -10.26 -19.42
C ARG A 286 0.38 -10.71 -18.21
N LEU A 287 0.65 -10.16 -17.03
CA LEU A 287 -0.10 -10.44 -15.81
C LEU A 287 -1.55 -9.97 -15.94
N VAL A 288 -1.75 -8.72 -16.36
CA VAL A 288 -3.09 -8.15 -16.60
C VAL A 288 -3.81 -8.90 -17.73
N GLN A 289 -3.10 -9.31 -18.79
CA GLN A 289 -3.68 -10.15 -19.83
C GLN A 289 -4.13 -11.50 -19.26
N ARG A 290 -3.34 -12.14 -18.40
CA ARG A 290 -3.72 -13.41 -17.76
C ARG A 290 -4.93 -13.26 -16.85
N LEU A 291 -5.07 -12.14 -16.13
CA LEU A 291 -6.29 -11.85 -15.38
C LEU A 291 -7.49 -11.73 -16.33
N TYR A 292 -7.34 -11.04 -17.45
CA TYR A 292 -8.41 -10.90 -18.44
C TYR A 292 -8.84 -12.27 -19.01
N ASP A 293 -7.87 -13.11 -19.36
CA ASP A 293 -8.12 -14.42 -19.96
C ASP A 293 -8.80 -15.41 -18.98
N THR A 294 -8.51 -15.28 -17.68
CA THR A 294 -9.06 -16.14 -16.62
C THR A 294 -10.28 -15.55 -15.92
N ALA A 295 -10.60 -14.28 -16.15
CA ALA A 295 -11.78 -13.63 -15.62
C ALA A 295 -13.05 -14.17 -16.29
N PRO A 296 -14.15 -14.36 -15.52
CA PRO A 296 -15.45 -14.72 -16.09
C PRO A 296 -15.92 -13.71 -17.14
N GLU A 297 -16.64 -14.21 -18.14
CA GLU A 297 -17.30 -13.33 -19.11
C GLU A 297 -18.37 -12.50 -18.42
N LEU A 298 -18.41 -11.22 -18.78
CA LEU A 298 -19.38 -10.25 -18.31
C LEU A 298 -19.95 -9.60 -19.56
N ASP A 299 -21.27 -9.66 -19.75
CA ASP A 299 -21.94 -9.03 -20.89
C ASP A 299 -22.03 -7.51 -20.64
N ALA A 300 -20.87 -6.85 -20.78
CA ALA A 300 -20.67 -5.47 -20.43
C ALA A 300 -19.51 -4.85 -21.20
N GLU A 301 -19.65 -3.55 -21.46
CA GLU A 301 -18.61 -2.73 -22.09
C GLU A 301 -18.36 -1.47 -21.26
N PHE A 302 -17.10 -1.01 -21.28
CA PHE A 302 -16.69 0.27 -20.70
C PHE A 302 -16.02 1.09 -21.80
N VAL A 303 -16.67 2.16 -22.25
CA VAL A 303 -16.27 2.99 -23.40
C VAL A 303 -16.09 2.14 -24.67
N GLY A 304 -17.03 1.23 -24.92
CA GLY A 304 -16.97 0.28 -26.04
C GLY A 304 -15.87 -0.77 -25.94
N ASN A 305 -15.23 -0.92 -24.77
CA ASN A 305 -14.26 -1.99 -24.53
C ASN A 305 -14.92 -3.13 -23.75
N PRO A 306 -14.89 -4.37 -24.25
CA PRO A 306 -15.39 -5.52 -23.50
C PRO A 306 -14.74 -5.63 -22.13
N VAL A 307 -15.57 -5.94 -21.13
CA VAL A 307 -15.16 -6.12 -19.75
C VAL A 307 -15.31 -7.58 -19.36
N ARG A 308 -14.34 -8.13 -18.62
CA ARG A 308 -14.45 -9.43 -17.98
C ARG A 308 -14.28 -9.29 -16.49
N GLY A 309 -14.98 -10.10 -15.71
CA GLY A 309 -14.93 -10.04 -14.26
C GLY A 309 -16.27 -10.37 -13.62
N THR A 310 -16.38 -10.13 -12.33
CA THR A 310 -17.57 -10.52 -11.56
C THR A 310 -17.61 -9.77 -10.24
N TRP A 311 -18.84 -9.50 -9.80
CA TRP A 311 -19.15 -8.94 -8.50
C TRP A 311 -19.03 -10.01 -7.42
N VAL A 312 -18.39 -9.66 -6.30
CA VAL A 312 -18.35 -10.50 -5.10
C VAL A 312 -18.84 -9.77 -3.86
N PRO A 313 -19.70 -10.41 -3.05
CA PRO A 313 -20.07 -9.89 -1.76
C PRO A 313 -18.90 -9.97 -0.78
N ALA A 314 -18.70 -8.92 0.02
CA ALA A 314 -17.76 -8.87 1.13
C ALA A 314 -18.38 -9.47 2.39
N ASP A 315 -18.69 -10.76 2.34
CA ASP A 315 -19.48 -11.53 3.31
C ASP A 315 -18.64 -12.54 4.13
N ALA A 316 -17.30 -12.43 4.13
CA ALA A 316 -16.45 -13.39 4.83
C ALA A 316 -16.64 -13.37 6.37
N LEU A 317 -17.24 -12.31 6.90
CA LEU A 317 -17.44 -12.08 8.34
C LEU A 317 -18.93 -12.08 8.75
N GLY A 318 -19.84 -12.35 7.82
CA GLY A 318 -21.28 -12.23 8.01
C GLY A 318 -21.96 -11.63 6.77
N PRO A 319 -23.19 -11.11 6.89
CA PRO A 319 -23.86 -10.44 5.77
C PRO A 319 -23.00 -9.33 5.17
N ALA A 320 -22.86 -9.32 3.84
CA ALA A 320 -22.07 -8.31 3.15
C ALA A 320 -22.66 -6.91 3.33
N GLN A 321 -21.80 -5.97 3.73
CA GLN A 321 -22.10 -4.53 3.70
C GLN A 321 -21.74 -3.94 2.33
N HIS A 322 -20.76 -4.55 1.66
CA HIS A 322 -20.27 -4.11 0.36
C HIS A 322 -20.24 -5.25 -0.64
N GLU A 323 -20.35 -4.89 -1.91
CA GLU A 323 -19.96 -5.73 -3.03
C GLU A 323 -18.80 -5.10 -3.78
N VAL A 324 -17.91 -5.95 -4.27
CA VAL A 324 -16.73 -5.53 -5.01
C VAL A 324 -16.74 -6.15 -6.40
N LEU A 325 -16.67 -5.32 -7.43
CA LEU A 325 -16.34 -5.75 -8.78
C LEU A 325 -14.82 -5.71 -8.92
N LEU A 326 -14.23 -6.86 -9.28
CA LEU A 326 -12.89 -6.90 -9.85
C LEU A 326 -13.03 -7.22 -11.34
N ALA A 327 -12.74 -6.27 -12.20
CA ALA A 327 -12.93 -6.41 -13.64
C ALA A 327 -11.67 -6.03 -14.42
N VAL A 328 -11.51 -6.60 -15.60
CA VAL A 328 -10.40 -6.30 -16.51
C VAL A 328 -10.98 -5.96 -17.88
N LEU A 329 -10.60 -4.81 -18.42
CA LEU A 329 -11.00 -4.34 -19.74
C LEU A 329 -10.15 -5.02 -20.82
N ALA A 330 -10.69 -5.15 -22.03
CA ALA A 330 -9.94 -5.69 -23.19
C ALA A 330 -8.81 -4.75 -23.63
N LYS A 331 -9.01 -3.43 -23.51
CA LYS A 331 -8.04 -2.40 -23.89
C LYS A 331 -7.95 -1.33 -22.80
N GLN A 332 -6.85 -0.59 -22.82
CA GLN A 332 -6.65 0.52 -21.90
C GLN A 332 -7.59 1.68 -22.32
N PRO A 333 -8.42 2.19 -21.40
CA PRO A 333 -9.27 3.35 -21.61
C PRO A 333 -8.45 4.66 -21.47
N PRO A 334 -9.06 5.83 -21.75
CA PRO A 334 -8.43 7.13 -21.55
C PRO A 334 -7.93 7.38 -20.11
N PRO A 335 -7.16 8.46 -19.86
CA PRO A 335 -6.80 8.89 -18.51
C PRO A 335 -8.02 9.10 -17.61
N GLN A 336 -7.84 8.83 -16.32
CA GLN A 336 -8.92 8.83 -15.34
C GLN A 336 -8.84 10.05 -14.43
N ALA A 337 -9.98 10.43 -13.86
CA ALA A 337 -10.01 11.44 -12.81
C ALA A 337 -9.27 10.96 -11.56
N GLY A 338 -8.60 11.92 -10.90
CA GLY A 338 -7.93 11.71 -9.63
C GLY A 338 -8.88 11.21 -8.54
N VAL A 339 -8.33 10.61 -7.48
CA VAL A 339 -9.12 10.00 -6.40
C VAL A 339 -10.11 10.98 -5.78
N ARG A 340 -9.72 12.24 -5.60
CA ARG A 340 -10.58 13.26 -4.97
C ARG A 340 -11.76 13.62 -5.86
N GLU A 341 -11.49 13.97 -7.11
CA GLU A 341 -12.49 14.38 -8.09
C GLU A 341 -13.48 13.24 -8.29
N ARG A 342 -12.97 12.02 -8.43
CA ARG A 342 -13.77 10.81 -8.58
C ARG A 342 -14.67 10.53 -7.38
N LEU A 343 -14.13 10.54 -6.17
CA LEU A 343 -14.92 10.32 -4.95
C LEU A 343 -16.00 11.41 -4.78
N ALA A 344 -15.69 12.66 -5.16
CA ALA A 344 -16.66 13.75 -5.12
C ALA A 344 -17.83 13.51 -6.10
N ARG A 345 -17.54 13.11 -7.35
CA ARG A 345 -18.57 12.82 -8.37
C ARG A 345 -19.43 11.60 -8.07
N ALA A 346 -18.89 10.63 -7.35
CA ALA A 346 -19.66 9.44 -7.00
C ALA A 346 -20.74 9.71 -5.93
N GLU A 347 -20.75 10.91 -5.33
CA GLU A 347 -21.80 11.41 -4.42
C GLU A 347 -22.24 10.41 -3.33
N GLY A 348 -21.35 9.60 -2.79
CA GLY A 348 -21.74 8.64 -1.74
C GLY A 348 -22.13 7.24 -2.25
N ARG A 349 -22.44 7.09 -3.55
CA ARG A 349 -23.11 5.90 -4.11
C ARG A 349 -22.20 4.69 -4.25
N PHE A 350 -20.99 4.90 -4.75
CA PHE A 350 -19.98 3.88 -4.96
C PHE A 350 -18.58 4.49 -4.94
N ASP A 351 -17.57 3.64 -4.93
CA ASP A 351 -16.19 4.03 -5.19
C ASP A 351 -15.67 3.17 -6.34
N ALA A 352 -14.90 3.77 -7.23
CA ALA A 352 -14.34 3.09 -8.39
C ALA A 352 -12.86 3.42 -8.52
N CYS A 353 -12.10 2.55 -9.14
CA CYS A 353 -10.70 2.76 -9.46
C CYS A 353 -10.38 2.03 -10.75
N LEU A 354 -9.79 2.75 -11.69
CA LEU A 354 -9.36 2.22 -12.98
C LEU A 354 -7.89 2.58 -13.18
N ASP A 355 -7.06 1.56 -13.38
CA ASP A 355 -5.63 1.71 -13.62
C ASP A 355 -5.20 0.76 -14.75
N GLY A 356 -4.65 1.32 -15.81
CA GLY A 356 -4.43 0.59 -17.05
C GLY A 356 -5.74 -0.08 -17.52
N ARG A 357 -5.80 -1.41 -17.44
CA ARG A 357 -6.99 -2.20 -17.82
C ARG A 357 -7.76 -2.77 -16.63
N LEU A 358 -7.26 -2.64 -15.41
CA LEU A 358 -7.92 -3.18 -14.24
C LEU A 358 -8.95 -2.17 -13.74
N LEU A 359 -10.17 -2.62 -13.47
CA LEU A 359 -11.25 -1.86 -12.87
C LEU A 359 -11.63 -2.50 -11.53
N THR A 360 -11.72 -1.70 -10.50
CA THR A 360 -12.22 -2.10 -9.19
C THR A 360 -13.36 -1.18 -8.82
N VAL A 361 -14.52 -1.73 -8.47
CA VAL A 361 -15.67 -0.95 -8.00
C VAL A 361 -16.12 -1.52 -6.67
N VAL A 362 -16.37 -0.65 -5.70
CA VAL A 362 -16.91 -0.99 -4.38
C VAL A 362 -18.22 -0.25 -4.24
N ARG A 363 -19.29 -0.98 -3.93
CA ARG A 363 -20.61 -0.41 -3.66
C ARG A 363 -21.16 -0.90 -2.34
N SER A 364 -22.08 -0.15 -1.75
CA SER A 364 -22.93 -0.65 -0.67
C SER A 364 -23.92 -1.68 -1.22
N VAL A 365 -24.20 -2.75 -0.46
CA VAL A 365 -25.27 -3.71 -0.80
C VAL A 365 -26.66 -3.07 -0.69
N ALA A 366 -26.80 -2.03 0.13
CA ALA A 366 -28.06 -1.30 0.30
C ALA A 366 -28.41 -0.39 -0.89
N GLU A 367 -27.42 -0.06 -1.72
CA GLU A 367 -27.60 0.81 -2.89
C GLU A 367 -27.74 -0.03 -4.17
N PRO A 368 -28.43 0.46 -5.20
CA PRO A 368 -28.47 -0.22 -6.49
C PRO A 368 -27.05 -0.31 -7.11
N PRO A 369 -26.76 -1.34 -7.91
CA PRO A 369 -25.51 -1.40 -8.66
C PRO A 369 -25.35 -0.17 -9.55
N PRO A 370 -24.16 0.46 -9.61
CA PRO A 370 -23.92 1.54 -10.55
C PRO A 370 -24.05 1.03 -11.98
N SER A 371 -24.64 1.83 -12.86
CA SER A 371 -24.63 1.54 -14.29
C SER A 371 -23.22 1.74 -14.86
N TRP A 372 -22.93 1.15 -16.02
CA TRP A 372 -21.68 1.41 -16.72
C TRP A 372 -21.52 2.89 -17.10
N GLN A 373 -22.63 3.57 -17.40
CA GLN A 373 -22.64 5.00 -17.66
C GLN A 373 -22.26 5.81 -16.40
N ASP A 374 -22.75 5.44 -15.22
CA ASP A 374 -22.32 6.07 -13.95
C ASP A 374 -20.80 5.90 -13.75
N LEU A 375 -20.27 4.70 -14.04
CA LEU A 375 -18.84 4.44 -13.92
C LEU A 375 -18.03 5.31 -14.88
N GLU A 376 -18.46 5.42 -16.14
CA GLU A 376 -17.81 6.26 -17.15
C GLU A 376 -17.83 7.74 -16.74
N GLU A 377 -18.96 8.26 -16.26
CA GLU A 377 -19.07 9.65 -15.82
C GLU A 377 -18.13 9.94 -14.63
N VAL A 378 -18.11 9.05 -13.64
CA VAL A 378 -17.27 9.20 -12.45
C VAL A 378 -15.78 9.10 -12.79
N LEU A 379 -15.40 8.16 -13.65
CA LEU A 379 -14.02 7.83 -13.95
C LEU A 379 -13.40 8.72 -15.05
N LEU A 380 -14.14 9.10 -16.10
CA LEU A 380 -13.59 9.71 -17.31
C LEU A 380 -13.93 11.18 -17.51
N SER A 381 -14.91 11.72 -16.79
CA SER A 381 -15.26 13.13 -16.97
C SER A 381 -14.07 14.03 -16.65
N PRO A 382 -13.79 15.08 -17.45
CA PRO A 382 -12.78 16.06 -17.10
C PRO A 382 -13.13 16.74 -15.77
N ALA A 383 -12.09 17.07 -15.00
CA ALA A 383 -12.21 17.71 -13.68
C ALA A 383 -12.68 19.16 -13.77
#